data_AF-A0AAD8EZ81-F1
#
_entry.id   AF-A0AAD8EZ81-F1
#
_cell.length_a   1.000
_cell.length_b   1.000
_cell.length_c   1.000
_cell.angle_alpha   90.00
_cell.angle_beta   90.00
_cell.angle_gamma   90.00
#
_symmetry.space_group_name_H-M   'P 1'
#
loop_
_entity.id
_entity.type
_entity.pdbx_description
1 polymer ?
#
loop_
_entity_poly.entity_id
_entity_poly.type
_entity_poly.pdbx_seq_one_letter_code
_entity_poly.pdbx_strand_id
1 'polypeptide(L)'
;MYYLSSFLFSVISLTLVSCVSIREKREVTNSYVIDVYVVVDHAMYQKWKNWQIETTGETNEIKLATETRATIKSYVSLLFHQANLRLKTVNRTSPYNLSMQIVRMDIDENIPNLNGSNNIAQALDIFTKWMNGSSVYYDHAVLMTSLEFKGENSAGEKLTYLGRAYVSKMCSLNYSLSVVVDNGAFQSSYHMAHEIGHSLGAQHDGTSTLANCSQSDSYLMVPVGTNSDTSTDHPWYFSSCSINNITTYLETSIINVKPGTDVVNCFSKTLQPIKEFLDEANVKAGQRYPPDQQCQMIYGKTSRACPDAGKGNLENICTTMGCVNPYNQTLYTIHFAAEWTSCGNRKRCSMGKCISDTEAPEIGDCYLGDSLDRVDGLNCSRAILDAPMRCYDTNVKTKCCKSCQQISAVNPSCK
;
A
#
# COMPACT_ATOMS: atom_id res chain seq x y z
N MET A 1 -55.77 -6.20 -69.36
CA MET A 1 -54.78 -7.19 -68.89
C MET A 1 -54.77 -7.12 -67.38
N TYR A 2 -54.85 -8.28 -66.72
CA TYR A 2 -55.27 -8.49 -65.33
C TYR A 2 -54.28 -8.01 -64.23
N TYR A 3 -54.85 -7.46 -63.14
CA TYR A 3 -54.58 -7.63 -61.68
C TYR A 3 -53.18 -7.30 -61.09
N LEU A 4 -53.05 -6.29 -60.19
CA LEU A 4 -53.35 -6.21 -58.73
C LEU A 4 -52.25 -6.80 -57.81
N SER A 5 -51.59 -5.95 -57.01
CA SER A 5 -51.62 -6.12 -55.54
C SER A 5 -51.30 -4.80 -54.81
N SER A 6 -52.18 -4.48 -53.89
CA SER A 6 -52.24 -3.37 -52.93
C SER A 6 -51.43 -3.68 -51.67
N PHE A 7 -51.02 -2.66 -50.89
CA PHE A 7 -51.28 -2.62 -49.44
C PHE A 7 -51.08 -1.20 -48.85
N LEU A 8 -52.05 -0.82 -48.02
CA LEU A 8 -52.21 0.46 -47.32
C LEU A 8 -51.22 0.61 -46.15
N PHE A 9 -50.71 1.83 -45.95
CA PHE A 9 -50.01 2.23 -44.73
C PHE A 9 -51.01 2.56 -43.63
N SER A 10 -50.80 1.96 -42.44
CA SER A 10 -51.52 2.26 -41.20
C SER A 10 -50.95 3.53 -40.54
N VAL A 11 -51.82 4.43 -40.11
CA VAL A 11 -51.48 5.65 -39.37
C VAL A 11 -51.35 5.28 -37.88
N ILE A 12 -50.13 5.35 -37.33
CA ILE A 12 -49.88 5.22 -35.89
C ILE A 12 -49.93 6.61 -35.26
N SER A 13 -50.84 6.76 -34.30
CA SER A 13 -50.98 7.95 -33.44
C SER A 13 -49.75 8.12 -32.55
N LEU A 14 -49.04 9.24 -32.66
CA LEU A 14 -47.96 9.62 -31.73
C LEU A 14 -48.56 10.26 -30.48
N THR A 15 -48.54 9.55 -29.37
CA THR A 15 -48.64 10.13 -28.03
C THR A 15 -47.31 10.77 -27.65
N LEU A 16 -47.32 12.08 -27.41
CA LEU A 16 -46.19 12.84 -26.87
C LEU A 16 -45.91 12.38 -25.43
N VAL A 17 -44.89 11.55 -25.24
CA VAL A 17 -44.30 11.29 -23.93
C VAL A 17 -43.39 12.47 -23.60
N SER A 18 -43.81 13.30 -22.66
CA SER A 18 -42.98 14.35 -22.08
C SER A 18 -41.77 13.72 -21.40
N CYS A 19 -40.58 13.97 -21.95
CA CYS A 19 -39.31 13.59 -21.34
C CYS A 19 -39.08 14.48 -20.12
N VAL A 20 -39.49 14.02 -18.93
CA VAL A 20 -39.07 14.62 -17.67
C VAL A 20 -37.59 14.32 -17.52
N SER A 21 -36.74 15.35 -17.61
CA SER A 21 -35.34 15.20 -17.23
C SER A 21 -35.31 14.84 -15.74
N ILE A 22 -34.98 13.59 -15.41
CA ILE A 22 -34.56 13.25 -14.07
C ILE A 22 -33.23 13.97 -13.88
N ARG A 23 -33.29 15.14 -13.25
CA ARG A 23 -32.11 15.86 -12.81
C ARG A 23 -31.55 15.02 -11.67
N GLU A 24 -30.64 14.10 -11.98
CA GLU A 24 -29.83 13.45 -10.96
C GLU A 24 -29.23 14.57 -10.10
N LYS A 25 -29.65 14.64 -8.84
CA LYS A 25 -28.98 15.50 -7.87
C LYS A 25 -27.55 15.01 -7.86
N ARG A 26 -26.63 15.86 -8.34
CA ARG A 26 -25.20 15.70 -8.08
C ARG A 26 -25.08 15.63 -6.57
N GLU A 27 -24.84 14.45 -6.01
CA GLU A 27 -24.56 14.33 -4.59
C GLU A 27 -23.35 15.22 -4.30
N VAL A 28 -23.53 16.15 -3.38
CA VAL A 28 -22.42 16.98 -2.91
C VAL A 28 -21.58 16.08 -2.02
N THR A 29 -20.47 15.57 -2.56
CA THR A 29 -19.53 14.78 -1.77
C THR A 29 -18.83 15.70 -0.77
N ASN A 30 -19.09 15.49 0.52
CA ASN A 30 -18.41 16.26 1.57
C ASN A 30 -16.98 15.72 1.72
N SER A 31 -15.98 16.61 1.69
CA SER A 31 -14.57 16.23 1.76
C SER A 31 -14.00 16.58 3.13
N TYR A 32 -13.35 15.60 3.78
CA TYR A 32 -12.65 15.78 5.04
C TYR A 32 -11.17 15.41 4.89
N VAL A 33 -10.32 16.22 5.52
CA VAL A 33 -8.86 16.05 5.53
C VAL A 33 -8.44 15.81 6.97
N ILE A 34 -7.78 14.68 7.22
CA ILE A 34 -7.23 14.31 8.52
C ILE A 34 -5.81 14.89 8.62
N ASP A 35 -5.61 15.81 9.55
CA ASP A 35 -4.31 16.38 9.88
C ASP A 35 -3.52 15.41 10.77
N VAL A 36 -2.49 14.78 10.22
CA VAL A 36 -1.75 13.71 10.89
C VAL A 36 -0.39 14.19 11.42
N TYR A 37 -0.14 13.95 12.71
CA TYR A 37 1.19 14.05 13.31
C TYR A 37 1.87 12.69 13.27
N VAL A 38 2.95 12.59 12.49
CA VAL A 38 3.78 11.40 12.39
C VAL A 38 4.95 11.46 13.37
N VAL A 39 5.18 10.35 14.07
CA VAL A 39 6.40 10.12 14.85
C VAL A 39 7.10 8.89 14.29
N VAL A 40 8.38 9.00 13.98
CA VAL A 40 9.22 7.88 13.52
C VAL A 40 10.18 7.48 14.63
N ASP A 41 10.05 6.24 15.09
CA ASP A 41 10.81 5.73 16.23
C ASP A 41 12.31 5.51 15.95
N HIS A 42 13.06 5.27 17.03
CA HIS A 42 14.50 5.01 16.94
C HIS A 42 14.81 3.77 16.10
N ALA A 43 14.00 2.71 16.21
CA ALA A 43 14.23 1.46 15.48
C ALA A 43 14.11 1.66 13.97
N MET A 44 13.08 2.38 13.52
CA MET A 44 12.91 2.74 12.12
C MET A 44 14.03 3.68 11.65
N TYR A 45 14.42 4.67 12.47
CA TYR A 45 15.56 5.53 12.15
C TYR A 45 16.87 4.73 11.95
N GLN A 46 17.20 3.80 12.86
CA GLN A 46 18.39 2.96 12.72
C GLN A 46 18.34 2.07 11.48
N LYS A 47 17.17 1.51 11.13
CA LYS A 47 16.98 0.74 9.90
C LYS A 47 17.35 1.58 8.66
N TRP A 48 16.82 2.79 8.56
CA TRP A 48 17.11 3.69 7.44
C TRP A 48 18.54 4.22 7.44
N LYS A 49 19.12 4.48 8.61
CA LYS A 49 20.54 4.85 8.75
C LYS A 49 21.45 3.75 8.22
N ASN A 50 21.19 2.50 8.59
CA ASN A 50 21.96 1.34 8.10
C ASN A 50 21.78 1.17 6.59
N TRP A 51 20.57 1.32 6.08
CA TRP A 51 20.31 1.29 4.64
C TRP A 51 21.07 2.40 3.89
N GLN A 52 21.13 3.62 4.43
CA GLN A 52 21.91 4.73 3.85
C GLN A 52 23.41 4.41 3.80
N ILE A 53 23.97 3.86 4.89
CA ILE A 53 25.38 3.41 4.93
C ILE A 53 25.63 2.36 3.85
N GLU A 54 24.77 1.34 3.77
CA GLU A 54 24.95 0.22 2.83
C GLU A 54 24.85 0.63 1.37
N THR A 55 24.00 1.61 1.06
CA THR A 55 23.71 2.02 -0.33
C THR A 55 24.63 3.13 -0.83
N THR A 56 25.05 4.05 0.03
CA THR A 56 25.86 5.22 -0.36
C THR A 56 27.32 5.14 0.08
N GLY A 57 27.62 4.29 1.07
CA GLY A 57 28.94 4.27 1.72
C GLY A 57 29.25 5.51 2.55
N GLU A 58 28.25 6.35 2.85
CA GLU A 58 28.45 7.56 3.65
C GLU A 58 28.84 7.20 5.10
N THR A 59 29.91 7.84 5.58
CA THR A 59 30.50 7.59 6.92
C THR A 59 30.60 8.85 7.76
N ASN A 60 30.40 10.04 7.18
CA ASN A 60 30.33 11.29 7.92
C ASN A 60 29.02 11.35 8.73
N GLU A 61 29.13 11.38 10.05
CA GLU A 61 27.99 11.28 10.96
C GLU A 61 26.91 12.34 10.75
N ILE A 62 27.31 13.61 10.57
CA ILE A 62 26.38 14.74 10.40
C ILE A 62 25.64 14.62 9.06
N LYS A 63 26.38 14.33 8.00
CA LYS A 63 25.80 14.16 6.66
C LYS A 63 24.87 12.94 6.62
N LEU A 64 25.31 11.81 7.19
CA LEU A 64 24.53 10.59 7.30
C LEU A 64 23.21 10.82 8.05
N ALA A 65 23.24 11.52 9.19
CA ALA A 65 22.02 11.84 9.94
C ALA A 65 21.07 12.74 9.13
N THR A 66 21.61 13.74 8.42
CA THR A 66 20.83 14.66 7.58
C THR A 66 20.16 13.92 6.43
N GLU A 67 20.92 13.10 5.70
CA GLU A 67 20.41 12.31 4.58
C GLU A 67 19.41 11.25 5.05
N THR A 68 19.68 10.57 6.17
CA THR A 68 18.75 9.59 6.75
C THR A 68 17.40 10.24 7.07
N ARG A 69 17.39 11.41 7.72
CA ARG A 69 16.15 12.14 8.03
C ARG A 69 15.40 12.55 6.75
N ALA A 70 16.12 13.01 5.73
CA ALA A 70 15.52 13.38 4.44
C ALA A 70 14.90 12.17 3.73
N THR A 71 15.61 11.04 3.71
CA THR A 71 15.12 9.76 3.14
C THR A 71 13.88 9.28 3.87
N ILE A 72 13.87 9.31 5.21
CA ILE A 72 12.69 8.93 6.01
C ILE A 72 11.49 9.83 5.67
N LYS A 73 11.68 11.15 5.63
CA LYS A 73 10.60 12.10 5.30
C LYS A 73 10.00 11.82 3.92
N SER A 74 10.85 11.58 2.92
CA SER A 74 10.45 11.22 1.57
C SER A 74 9.69 9.89 1.56
N TYR A 75 10.25 8.84 2.16
CA TYR A 75 9.65 7.51 2.23
C TYR A 75 8.27 7.52 2.91
N VAL A 76 8.18 8.14 4.09
CA VAL A 76 6.93 8.21 4.84
C VAL A 76 5.88 9.03 4.08
N SER A 77 6.27 10.11 3.41
CA SER A 77 5.34 10.89 2.58
C SER A 77 4.76 10.05 1.44
N LEU A 78 5.59 9.28 0.74
CA LEU A 78 5.14 8.35 -0.31
C LEU A 78 4.25 7.22 0.23
N LEU A 79 4.52 6.74 1.44
CA LEU A 79 3.69 5.76 2.12
C LEU A 79 2.31 6.33 2.44
N PHE A 80 2.24 7.56 2.96
CA PHE A 80 0.97 8.26 3.22
C PHE A 80 0.17 8.49 1.93
N HIS A 81 0.81 8.87 0.83
CA HIS A 81 0.14 9.00 -0.48
C HIS A 81 -0.50 7.68 -0.94
N GLN A 82 0.15 6.55 -0.67
CA GLN A 82 -0.41 5.23 -0.98
C GLN A 82 -1.56 4.83 -0.05
N ALA A 83 -1.45 5.11 1.24
CA ALA A 83 -2.55 4.89 2.19
C ALA A 83 -3.76 5.80 1.88
N ASN A 84 -3.53 7.02 1.40
CA ASN A 84 -4.57 7.92 0.90
C ASN A 84 -5.39 7.34 -0.25
N LEU A 85 -4.79 6.56 -1.15
CA LEU A 85 -5.52 5.91 -2.24
C LEU A 85 -6.58 4.94 -1.70
N ARG A 86 -6.27 4.23 -0.62
CA ARG A 86 -7.19 3.31 0.07
C ARG A 86 -8.26 4.06 0.84
N LEU A 87 -7.89 5.14 1.54
CA LEU A 87 -8.82 5.99 2.28
C LEU A 87 -9.90 6.61 1.37
N LYS A 88 -9.51 7.02 0.15
CA LYS A 88 -10.45 7.53 -0.86
C LYS A 88 -11.52 6.51 -1.24
N THR A 89 -11.29 5.20 -1.08
CA THR A 89 -12.27 4.16 -1.44
C THR A 89 -13.52 4.15 -0.55
N VAL A 90 -13.50 4.89 0.57
CA VAL A 90 -14.70 5.12 1.40
C VAL A 90 -15.83 5.75 0.58
N ASN A 91 -15.51 6.63 -0.38
CA ASN A 91 -16.49 7.32 -1.20
C ASN A 91 -17.23 6.42 -2.22
N ARG A 92 -16.88 5.13 -2.32
CA ARG A 92 -17.52 4.19 -3.26
C ARG A 92 -19.01 3.99 -2.94
N THR A 93 -19.35 3.97 -1.66
CA THR A 93 -20.74 3.83 -1.18
C THR A 93 -21.09 4.78 -0.04
N SER A 94 -20.19 5.72 0.28
CA SER A 94 -20.38 6.78 1.27
C SER A 94 -20.43 8.14 0.58
N PRO A 95 -21.22 9.12 1.07
CA PRO A 95 -21.21 10.48 0.54
C PRO A 95 -19.96 11.28 0.95
N TYR A 96 -19.03 10.67 1.71
CA TYR A 96 -17.83 11.32 2.24
C TYR A 96 -16.57 10.94 1.46
N ASN A 97 -15.79 11.95 1.08
CA ASN A 97 -14.45 11.78 0.55
C ASN A 97 -13.44 12.07 1.66
N LEU A 98 -12.60 11.08 1.96
CA LEU A 98 -11.62 11.18 3.03
C LEU A 98 -10.20 11.21 2.45
N SER A 99 -9.37 12.06 3.05
CA SER A 99 -7.94 12.12 2.78
C SER A 99 -7.20 12.47 4.07
N MET A 100 -5.90 12.25 4.09
CA MET A 100 -5.03 12.62 5.19
C MET A 100 -3.77 13.32 4.69
N GLN A 101 -3.20 14.15 5.53
CA GLN A 101 -1.98 14.90 5.22
C GLN A 101 -1.06 14.97 6.43
N ILE A 102 0.25 15.06 6.19
CA ILE A 102 1.22 15.15 7.27
C ILE A 102 1.42 16.62 7.63
N VAL A 103 1.07 16.99 8.85
CA VAL A 103 1.20 18.38 9.36
C VAL A 103 2.43 18.56 10.24
N ARG A 104 2.93 17.45 10.80
CA ARG A 104 4.18 17.41 11.55
C ARG A 104 4.80 16.01 11.45
N MET A 105 6.13 15.97 11.39
CA MET A 105 6.89 14.73 11.44
C MET A 105 8.12 14.90 12.33
N ASP A 106 8.15 14.14 13.44
CA ASP A 106 9.30 14.09 14.35
C ASP A 106 9.97 12.72 14.23
N ILE A 107 11.30 12.71 14.23
CA ILE A 107 12.11 11.52 13.92
C ILE A 107 13.20 11.38 14.99
N ASP A 108 13.33 10.18 15.56
CA ASP A 108 14.38 9.71 16.48
C ASP A 108 14.56 10.47 17.82
N GLU A 109 14.64 11.80 17.82
CA GLU A 109 15.03 12.60 18.98
C GLU A 109 13.82 13.03 19.82
N ASN A 110 13.90 12.83 21.14
CA ASN A 110 12.86 13.19 22.13
C ASN A 110 11.49 12.51 21.91
N ILE A 111 11.48 11.36 21.24
CA ILE A 111 10.28 10.57 20.94
C ILE A 111 10.08 9.42 21.96
N PRO A 112 8.93 8.73 21.98
CA PRO A 112 8.73 7.58 22.86
C PRO A 112 9.77 6.49 22.61
N ASN A 113 10.41 6.03 23.68
CA ASN A 113 11.26 4.86 23.64
C ASN A 113 10.41 3.59 23.80
N LEU A 114 10.37 2.77 22.74
CA LEU A 114 9.67 1.49 22.73
C LEU A 114 10.53 0.30 23.19
N ASN A 115 11.81 0.52 23.53
CA ASN A 115 12.73 -0.56 23.92
C ASN A 115 12.17 -1.36 25.10
N GLY A 116 12.03 -2.68 24.89
CA GLY A 116 11.45 -3.61 25.87
C GLY A 116 9.95 -3.86 25.70
N SER A 117 9.26 -3.12 24.81
CA SER A 117 7.89 -3.43 24.44
C SER A 117 7.87 -4.57 23.41
N ASN A 118 7.52 -5.77 23.85
CA ASN A 118 7.27 -6.92 22.97
C ASN A 118 5.80 -7.02 22.55
N ASN A 119 4.97 -6.07 22.99
CA ASN A 119 3.52 -6.06 22.83
C ASN A 119 3.07 -4.74 22.20
N ILE A 120 2.47 -4.81 21.02
CA ILE A 120 2.00 -3.64 20.28
C ILE A 120 0.93 -2.84 21.06
N ALA A 121 0.20 -3.48 21.97
CA ALA A 121 -0.74 -2.81 22.84
C ALA A 121 -0.04 -1.86 23.81
N GLN A 122 1.04 -2.33 24.42
CA GLN A 122 1.87 -1.53 25.29
C GLN A 122 2.57 -0.41 24.51
N ALA A 123 2.99 -0.67 23.27
CA ALA A 123 3.56 0.37 22.41
C ALA A 123 2.56 1.52 22.15
N LEU A 124 1.29 1.19 21.87
CA LEU A 124 0.23 2.21 21.73
C LEU A 124 -0.02 2.98 23.03
N ASP A 125 0.00 2.30 24.18
CA ASP A 125 -0.16 2.97 25.49
C ASP A 125 1.02 3.90 25.83
N ILE A 126 2.25 3.51 25.49
CA ILE A 126 3.45 4.35 25.64
C ILE A 126 3.33 5.57 24.73
N PHE A 127 2.96 5.37 23.46
CA PHE A 127 2.77 6.45 22.51
C PHE A 127 1.68 7.43 22.97
N THR A 128 0.59 6.89 23.53
CA THR A 128 -0.52 7.67 24.10
C THR A 128 -0.06 8.59 25.22
N LYS A 129 0.70 8.05 26.18
CA LYS A 129 1.26 8.86 27.28
C LYS A 129 2.19 9.97 26.77
N TRP A 130 2.98 9.69 25.74
CA TRP A 130 3.87 10.68 25.15
C TRP A 130 3.10 11.78 24.42
N MET A 131 2.11 11.41 23.59
CA MET A 131 1.29 12.36 22.83
C MET A 131 0.43 13.26 23.71
N ASN A 132 -0.03 12.78 24.87
CA ASN A 132 -0.77 13.61 25.84
C ASN A 132 0.08 14.77 26.39
N GLY A 133 1.41 14.74 26.24
CA GLY A 133 2.31 15.86 26.56
C GLY A 133 2.51 16.85 25.41
N SER A 134 1.98 16.58 24.22
CA SER A 134 2.12 17.43 23.05
C SER A 134 1.21 18.65 23.13
N SER A 135 1.73 19.83 22.76
CA SER A 135 0.96 21.05 22.59
C SER A 135 0.56 21.32 21.13
N VAL A 136 0.84 20.38 20.23
CA VAL A 136 0.61 20.52 18.79
C VAL A 136 -0.83 20.11 18.47
N TYR A 137 -1.53 20.89 17.66
CA TYR A 137 -2.84 20.49 17.14
C TYR A 137 -2.68 19.47 16.00
N TYR A 138 -3.45 18.40 16.05
CA TYR A 138 -3.57 17.35 15.03
C TYR A 138 -4.94 16.65 15.21
N ASP A 139 -5.42 15.99 14.17
CA ASP A 139 -6.65 15.18 14.23
C ASP A 139 -6.35 13.75 14.65
N HIS A 140 -5.22 13.21 14.20
CA HIS A 140 -4.72 11.87 14.53
C HIS A 140 -3.19 11.86 14.61
N ALA A 141 -2.60 11.00 15.45
CA ALA A 141 -1.16 10.77 15.41
C ALA A 141 -0.80 9.32 15.12
N VAL A 142 0.29 9.13 14.37
CA VAL A 142 0.76 7.82 13.93
C VAL A 142 2.21 7.64 14.38
N LEU A 143 2.47 6.60 15.17
CA LEU A 143 3.83 6.13 15.45
C LEU A 143 4.24 5.09 14.43
N MET A 144 5.30 5.36 13.69
CA MET A 144 5.93 4.42 12.78
C MET A 144 7.15 3.77 13.42
N THR A 145 7.22 2.44 13.38
CA THR A 145 8.31 1.67 13.97
C THR A 145 8.73 0.50 13.10
N SER A 146 9.99 0.10 13.16
CA SER A 146 10.48 -1.16 12.55
C SER A 146 10.67 -2.28 13.59
N LEU A 147 10.10 -2.14 14.79
CA LEU A 147 10.05 -3.22 15.78
C LEU A 147 9.06 -4.31 15.39
N GLU A 148 9.40 -5.56 15.69
CA GLU A 148 8.55 -6.72 15.48
C GLU A 148 7.77 -7.04 16.77
N PHE A 149 6.44 -7.07 16.69
CA PHE A 149 5.57 -7.42 17.81
C PHE A 149 4.99 -8.82 17.62
N LYS A 150 5.32 -9.74 18.52
CA LYS A 150 4.83 -11.13 18.49
C LYS A 150 3.82 -11.34 19.59
N GLY A 151 2.83 -12.18 19.31
CA GLY A 151 1.94 -12.69 20.35
C GLY A 151 1.30 -13.99 19.94
N GLU A 152 0.21 -14.32 20.61
CA GLU A 152 -0.48 -15.59 20.48
C GLU A 152 -1.99 -15.33 20.56
N ASN A 153 -2.77 -15.97 19.69
CA ASN A 153 -4.23 -15.89 19.78
C ASN A 153 -4.76 -16.90 20.81
N SER A 154 -6.08 -16.86 21.06
CA SER A 154 -6.74 -17.76 22.02
C SER A 154 -6.60 -19.25 21.69
N ALA A 155 -6.22 -19.60 20.45
CA ALA A 155 -6.00 -20.97 19.99
C ALA A 155 -4.52 -21.41 20.10
N GLY A 156 -3.63 -20.56 20.62
CA GLY A 156 -2.20 -20.86 20.74
C GLY A 156 -1.39 -20.56 19.47
N GLU A 157 -1.99 -19.94 18.46
CA GLU A 157 -1.30 -19.65 17.20
C GLU A 157 -0.45 -18.40 17.34
N LYS A 158 0.82 -18.50 16.96
CA LYS A 158 1.76 -17.38 16.97
C LYS A 158 1.38 -16.36 15.89
N LEU A 159 1.24 -15.10 16.30
CA LEU A 159 0.90 -13.97 15.43
C LEU A 159 2.02 -12.94 15.42
N THR A 160 2.13 -12.23 14.29
CA THR A 160 2.92 -11.00 14.18
C THR A 160 1.95 -9.84 13.99
N TYR A 161 2.02 -8.84 14.86
CA TYR A 161 1.17 -7.65 14.77
C TYR A 161 1.83 -6.59 13.92
N LEU A 162 1.08 -6.02 12.99
CA LEU A 162 1.57 -5.05 12.00
C LEU A 162 1.05 -3.62 12.22
N GLY A 163 0.09 -3.47 13.14
CA GLY A 163 -0.46 -2.19 13.55
C GLY A 163 -1.41 -2.35 14.76
N ARG A 164 -1.72 -1.23 15.40
CA ARG A 164 -2.81 -1.13 16.38
C ARG A 164 -3.31 0.30 16.52
N ALA A 165 -4.62 0.46 16.57
CA ALA A 165 -5.31 1.71 16.89
C ALA A 165 -6.39 1.54 17.96
N TYR A 166 -6.83 2.65 18.55
CA TYR A 166 -8.09 2.67 19.28
C TYR A 166 -9.26 2.81 18.31
N VAL A 167 -10.26 1.93 18.43
CA VAL A 167 -11.42 1.93 17.55
C VAL A 167 -12.36 3.09 17.89
N SER A 168 -12.87 3.78 16.88
CA SER A 168 -13.82 4.90 17.03
C SER A 168 -13.28 6.05 17.89
N LYS A 169 -11.98 6.35 17.73
CA LYS A 169 -11.27 7.41 18.46
C LYS A 169 -10.64 8.48 17.57
N MET A 170 -10.96 8.53 16.28
CA MET A 170 -10.60 9.67 15.43
C MET A 170 -11.05 10.97 16.13
N CYS A 171 -10.17 11.97 16.21
CA CYS A 171 -10.44 13.26 16.87
C CYS A 171 -10.73 13.19 18.39
N SER A 172 -10.47 12.06 19.05
CA SER A 172 -10.46 12.01 20.52
C SER A 172 -9.22 12.75 21.06
N LEU A 173 -9.42 13.57 22.10
CA LEU A 173 -8.35 14.37 22.74
C LEU A 173 -7.09 13.55 23.08
N ASN A 174 -7.27 12.34 23.59
CA ASN A 174 -6.17 11.53 24.13
C ASN A 174 -5.97 10.21 23.39
N TYR A 175 -6.94 9.78 22.58
CA TYR A 175 -6.95 8.41 22.04
C TYR A 175 -6.96 8.36 20.51
N SER A 176 -6.84 9.51 19.83
CA SER A 176 -6.74 9.52 18.36
C SER A 176 -5.34 9.17 17.87
N LEU A 177 -4.97 7.91 18.08
CA LEU A 177 -3.60 7.44 17.90
C LEU A 177 -3.55 6.03 17.31
N SER A 178 -2.52 5.77 16.51
CA SER A 178 -2.19 4.44 16.01
C SER A 178 -0.68 4.17 15.98
N VAL A 179 -0.32 2.90 16.08
CA VAL A 179 1.05 2.39 15.85
C VAL A 179 1.03 1.58 14.56
N VAL A 180 2.00 1.81 13.68
CA VAL A 180 2.15 1.11 12.41
C VAL A 180 3.56 0.53 12.31
N VAL A 181 3.65 -0.76 12.01
CA VAL A 181 4.92 -1.46 11.80
C VAL A 181 5.34 -1.34 10.33
N ASP A 182 6.53 -0.82 10.10
CA ASP A 182 7.17 -0.70 8.79
C ASP A 182 8.24 -1.76 8.56
N ASN A 183 7.88 -2.77 7.78
CA ASN A 183 8.77 -3.83 7.34
C ASN A 183 9.49 -3.50 6.01
N GLY A 184 9.27 -2.31 5.44
CA GLY A 184 9.85 -1.89 4.16
C GLY A 184 8.89 -2.09 2.96
N ALA A 185 9.32 -1.63 1.78
CA ALA A 185 8.59 -1.73 0.51
C ALA A 185 7.12 -1.26 0.55
N PHE A 186 6.82 -0.25 1.39
CA PHE A 186 5.49 0.37 1.46
C PHE A 186 4.33 -0.57 1.83
N GLN A 187 4.60 -1.80 2.30
CA GLN A 187 3.56 -2.73 2.80
C GLN A 187 2.72 -2.07 3.90
N SER A 188 3.40 -1.31 4.76
CA SER A 188 2.85 -0.52 5.85
C SER A 188 1.84 0.54 5.44
N SER A 189 1.74 0.90 4.14
CA SER A 189 0.62 1.74 3.67
C SER A 189 -0.73 1.05 3.80
N TYR A 190 -0.77 -0.29 3.66
CA TYR A 190 -1.96 -1.11 3.92
C TYR A 190 -2.30 -1.11 5.41
N HIS A 191 -1.31 -1.38 6.28
CA HIS A 191 -1.50 -1.35 7.74
C HIS A 191 -1.95 0.03 8.22
N MET A 192 -1.35 1.11 7.71
CA MET A 192 -1.75 2.47 8.06
C MET A 192 -3.19 2.75 7.69
N ALA A 193 -3.62 2.39 6.48
CA ALA A 193 -5.02 2.58 6.07
C ALA A 193 -5.98 1.74 6.93
N HIS A 194 -5.58 0.53 7.32
CA HIS A 194 -6.32 -0.34 8.23
C HIS A 194 -6.49 0.29 9.63
N GLU A 195 -5.40 0.75 10.25
CA GLU A 195 -5.43 1.38 11.59
C GLU A 195 -6.19 2.71 11.61
N ILE A 196 -6.09 3.50 10.54
CA ILE A 196 -6.92 4.70 10.36
C ILE A 196 -8.39 4.32 10.20
N GLY A 197 -8.69 3.23 9.49
CA GLY A 197 -10.02 2.64 9.39
C GLY A 197 -10.62 2.32 10.75
N HIS A 198 -9.85 1.68 11.64
CA HIS A 198 -10.26 1.45 13.03
C HIS A 198 -10.56 2.75 13.77
N SER A 199 -9.68 3.74 13.67
CA SER A 199 -9.88 5.04 14.32
C SER A 199 -11.16 5.73 13.83
N LEU A 200 -11.50 5.55 12.55
CA LEU A 200 -12.75 6.00 11.93
C LEU A 200 -13.95 5.09 12.22
N GLY A 201 -13.81 4.08 13.07
CA GLY A 201 -14.90 3.23 13.56
C GLY A 201 -15.13 1.94 12.79
N ALA A 202 -14.31 1.63 11.77
CA ALA A 202 -14.34 0.33 11.13
C ALA A 202 -13.99 -0.78 12.15
N GLN A 203 -14.71 -1.89 12.05
CA GLN A 203 -14.38 -3.13 12.74
C GLN A 203 -13.75 -4.08 11.73
N HIS A 204 -13.16 -5.17 12.20
CA HIS A 204 -12.70 -6.20 11.31
C HIS A 204 -13.85 -6.81 10.50
N ASP A 205 -13.60 -7.13 9.23
CA ASP A 205 -14.52 -7.92 8.42
C ASP A 205 -14.63 -9.35 9.01
N GLY A 206 -15.83 -9.93 8.97
CA GLY A 206 -16.12 -11.27 9.52
C GLY A 206 -16.30 -11.35 11.04
N THR A 207 -16.10 -10.28 11.82
CA THR A 207 -16.23 -10.36 13.30
C THR A 207 -17.62 -10.05 13.84
N SER A 208 -18.54 -9.52 13.03
CA SER A 208 -19.94 -9.31 13.45
C SER A 208 -20.87 -10.36 12.84
N THR A 209 -21.71 -10.98 13.66
CA THR A 209 -22.69 -12.01 13.24
C THR A 209 -23.80 -11.46 12.33
N LEU A 210 -23.88 -10.14 12.17
CA LEU A 210 -24.89 -9.45 11.36
C LEU A 210 -24.34 -8.92 10.02
N ALA A 211 -23.02 -9.04 9.77
CA ALA A 211 -22.39 -8.47 8.59
C ALA A 211 -22.23 -9.50 7.47
N ASN A 212 -22.60 -9.10 6.25
CA ASN A 212 -22.42 -9.88 5.02
C ASN A 212 -20.98 -9.81 4.46
N CYS A 213 -20.00 -9.29 5.22
CA CYS A 213 -18.62 -9.15 4.77
C CYS A 213 -17.76 -10.24 5.44
N SER A 214 -17.36 -11.24 4.66
CA SER A 214 -16.60 -12.39 5.17
C SER A 214 -15.12 -12.04 5.28
N GLN A 215 -14.44 -12.59 6.29
CA GLN A 215 -12.98 -12.57 6.37
C GLN A 215 -12.33 -13.19 5.11
N SER A 216 -12.98 -14.19 4.49
CA SER A 216 -12.49 -14.82 3.25
C SER A 216 -12.40 -13.86 2.06
N ASP A 217 -13.17 -12.78 2.07
CA ASP A 217 -13.19 -11.81 0.98
C ASP A 217 -11.91 -10.96 0.95
N SER A 218 -11.13 -10.94 2.03
CA SER A 218 -9.79 -10.32 2.05
C SER A 218 -9.78 -8.82 1.72
N TYR A 219 -10.84 -8.10 2.10
CA TYR A 219 -10.88 -6.63 2.05
C TYR A 219 -9.91 -6.01 3.08
N LEU A 220 -9.68 -4.70 2.97
CA LEU A 220 -8.69 -3.96 3.76
C LEU A 220 -8.81 -4.16 5.28
N MET A 221 -10.02 -4.36 5.82
CA MET A 221 -10.24 -4.55 7.27
C MET A 221 -10.26 -6.03 7.70
N VAL A 222 -9.64 -6.93 6.94
CA VAL A 222 -9.50 -8.33 7.37
C VAL A 222 -8.63 -8.43 8.64
N PRO A 223 -8.99 -9.25 9.65
CA PRO A 223 -8.28 -9.31 10.94
C PRO A 223 -6.91 -9.99 10.89
N VAL A 224 -6.68 -10.81 9.86
CA VAL A 224 -5.40 -11.48 9.61
C VAL A 224 -4.95 -11.04 8.24
N GLY A 225 -3.70 -10.54 8.15
CA GLY A 225 -3.14 -10.04 6.91
C GLY A 225 -3.43 -10.97 5.74
N THR A 226 -3.86 -10.39 4.62
CA THR A 226 -4.13 -11.16 3.42
C THR A 226 -2.83 -11.78 2.94
N ASN A 227 -2.83 -13.10 2.72
CA ASN A 227 -1.77 -13.69 1.91
C ASN A 227 -1.87 -13.01 0.54
N SER A 228 -0.77 -12.43 0.06
CA SER A 228 -0.69 -11.63 -1.15
C SER A 228 -1.09 -12.37 -2.44
N ASP A 229 -1.37 -13.67 -2.36
CA ASP A 229 -2.05 -14.47 -3.39
C ASP A 229 -3.58 -14.45 -3.24
N THR A 230 -4.19 -13.25 -3.23
CA THR A 230 -5.65 -13.12 -3.09
C THR A 230 -6.40 -13.37 -4.39
N SER A 231 -5.73 -13.39 -5.55
CA SER A 231 -6.33 -13.34 -6.90
C SER A 231 -7.34 -12.19 -7.14
N THR A 232 -7.50 -11.28 -6.19
CA THR A 232 -8.46 -10.15 -6.18
C THR A 232 -7.78 -8.85 -5.76
N ASP A 233 -8.38 -7.72 -6.12
CA ASP A 233 -7.95 -6.39 -5.72
C ASP A 233 -8.56 -5.93 -4.38
N HIS A 234 -9.28 -6.81 -3.67
CA HIS A 234 -9.95 -6.48 -2.41
C HIS A 234 -9.03 -5.89 -1.32
N PRO A 235 -7.74 -6.28 -1.17
CA PRO A 235 -6.85 -5.66 -0.18
C PRO A 235 -6.65 -4.15 -0.36
N TRP A 236 -7.01 -3.58 -1.51
CA TRP A 236 -6.92 -2.15 -1.77
C TRP A 236 -8.19 -1.36 -1.43
N TYR A 237 -9.27 -2.02 -1.00
CA TYR A 237 -10.57 -1.39 -0.74
C TYR A 237 -11.12 -1.71 0.63
N PHE A 238 -11.83 -0.75 1.23
CA PHE A 238 -12.74 -1.05 2.33
C PHE A 238 -13.93 -1.88 1.83
N SER A 239 -14.37 -2.86 2.61
CA SER A 239 -15.63 -3.59 2.37
C SER A 239 -16.83 -2.65 2.54
N SER A 240 -18.00 -3.05 2.03
CA SER A 240 -19.24 -2.28 2.27
C SER A 240 -19.57 -2.16 3.76
N CYS A 241 -19.27 -3.16 4.58
CA CYS A 241 -19.45 -3.12 6.03
C CYS A 241 -18.51 -2.11 6.69
N SER A 242 -17.24 -2.10 6.28
CA SER A 242 -16.25 -1.13 6.75
C SER A 242 -16.67 0.30 6.40
N ILE A 243 -17.11 0.53 5.16
CA ILE A 243 -17.60 1.85 4.71
C ILE A 243 -18.84 2.28 5.51
N ASN A 244 -19.77 1.36 5.78
CA ASN A 244 -20.95 1.66 6.59
C ASN A 244 -20.58 2.05 8.03
N ASN A 245 -19.64 1.34 8.65
CA ASN A 245 -19.16 1.67 9.99
C ASN A 245 -18.50 3.05 10.03
N ILE A 246 -17.62 3.34 9.06
CA ILE A 246 -16.95 4.64 8.94
C ILE A 246 -17.97 5.77 8.75
N THR A 247 -18.93 5.58 7.83
CA THR A 247 -20.00 6.56 7.56
C THR A 247 -20.82 6.83 8.80
N THR A 248 -21.24 5.77 9.51
CA THR A 248 -22.02 5.88 10.75
C THR A 248 -21.24 6.63 11.82
N TYR A 249 -19.96 6.34 12.00
CA TYR A 249 -19.14 7.00 13.00
C TYR A 249 -18.91 8.49 12.68
N LEU A 250 -18.63 8.81 11.41
CA LEU A 250 -18.53 10.21 10.96
C LEU A 250 -19.82 10.97 11.28
N GLU A 251 -20.98 10.44 10.90
CA GLU A 251 -22.26 11.12 11.09
C GLU A 251 -22.66 11.28 12.55
N THR A 252 -22.43 10.25 13.36
CA THR A 252 -22.93 10.21 14.75
C THR A 252 -21.98 10.80 15.78
N SER A 253 -20.68 10.82 15.47
CA SER A 253 -19.64 11.10 16.47
C SER A 253 -18.69 12.23 16.08
N ILE A 254 -18.51 12.51 14.78
CA ILE A 254 -17.56 13.55 14.30
C ILE A 254 -18.27 14.78 13.73
N ILE A 255 -19.28 14.60 12.87
CA ILE A 255 -20.00 15.68 12.19
C ILE A 255 -21.08 16.24 13.11
N ASN A 256 -21.93 15.37 13.67
CA ASN A 256 -22.99 15.76 14.60
C ASN A 256 -22.56 15.49 16.05
N VAL A 257 -21.45 16.11 16.48
CA VAL A 257 -20.89 15.91 17.82
C VAL A 257 -21.91 16.29 18.90
N LYS A 258 -22.26 15.33 19.77
CA LYS A 258 -23.05 15.63 20.96
C LYS A 258 -22.17 16.32 22.01
N PRO A 259 -22.65 17.38 22.69
CA PRO A 259 -21.92 17.98 23.80
C PRO A 259 -21.56 16.95 24.87
N GLY A 260 -20.34 17.02 25.42
CA GLY A 260 -19.89 16.17 26.53
C GLY A 260 -19.15 14.88 26.14
N THR A 261 -18.76 14.70 24.87
CA THR A 261 -17.86 13.61 24.44
C THR A 261 -16.38 14.02 24.54
N ASP A 262 -15.46 13.06 24.48
CA ASP A 262 -14.00 13.28 24.40
C ASP A 262 -13.52 13.65 22.99
N VAL A 263 -14.46 13.83 22.05
CA VAL A 263 -14.20 14.17 20.64
C VAL A 263 -14.13 15.69 20.49
N VAL A 264 -13.02 16.19 19.95
CA VAL A 264 -12.91 17.60 19.58
C VAL A 264 -13.43 17.84 18.17
N ASN A 265 -13.77 19.10 17.88
CA ASN A 265 -14.12 19.54 16.54
C ASN A 265 -12.87 19.52 15.63
N CYS A 266 -12.52 18.34 15.13
CA CYS A 266 -11.57 18.13 14.04
C CYS A 266 -12.21 18.41 12.68
N PHE A 267 -11.42 18.55 11.62
CA PHE A 267 -11.86 18.87 10.26
C PHE A 267 -12.52 20.26 10.05
N SER A 268 -12.80 21.01 11.12
CA SER A 268 -13.28 22.39 11.05
C SER A 268 -12.22 23.36 10.50
N LYS A 269 -10.95 22.99 10.63
CA LYS A 269 -9.79 23.68 10.09
C LYS A 269 -8.81 22.65 9.57
N THR A 270 -8.36 22.82 8.33
CA THR A 270 -7.26 22.05 7.76
C THR A 270 -5.97 22.84 7.94
N LEU A 271 -4.96 22.22 8.55
CA LEU A 271 -3.63 22.80 8.69
C LEU A 271 -2.88 22.81 7.36
N GLN A 272 -1.71 23.45 7.34
CA GLN A 272 -0.80 23.36 6.19
C GLN A 272 0.04 22.08 6.34
N PRO A 273 0.12 21.22 5.31
CA PRO A 273 1.00 20.06 5.35
C PRO A 273 2.47 20.49 5.30
N ILE A 274 3.35 19.62 5.80
CA ILE A 274 4.80 19.82 5.68
C ILE A 274 5.22 19.82 4.20
N LYS A 275 6.29 20.55 3.89
CA LYS A 275 6.78 20.72 2.52
C LYS A 275 7.10 19.38 1.87
N GLU A 276 7.74 18.47 2.60
CA GLU A 276 8.16 17.16 2.10
C GLU A 276 6.96 16.31 1.65
N PHE A 277 5.82 16.42 2.34
CA PHE A 277 4.61 15.73 1.92
C PHE A 277 4.08 16.24 0.58
N LEU A 278 4.11 17.55 0.38
CA LEU A 278 3.70 18.19 -0.88
C LEU A 278 4.67 17.90 -2.02
N ASP A 279 5.98 17.94 -1.76
CA ASP A 279 7.02 17.65 -2.76
C ASP A 279 6.87 16.23 -3.34
N GLU A 280 6.38 15.29 -2.54
CA GLU A 280 6.19 13.89 -2.93
C GLU A 280 4.81 13.57 -3.55
N ALA A 281 3.90 14.55 -3.64
CA ALA A 281 2.51 14.30 -4.06
C ALA A 281 2.36 13.73 -5.48
N ASN A 282 3.27 14.05 -6.38
CA ASN A 282 3.24 13.58 -7.78
C ASN A 282 4.23 12.44 -8.05
N VAL A 283 4.96 12.01 -7.03
CA VAL A 283 6.01 11.01 -7.19
C VAL A 283 5.39 9.62 -7.21
N LYS A 284 5.78 8.84 -8.21
CA LYS A 284 5.32 7.46 -8.40
C LYS A 284 6.23 6.52 -7.62
N ALA A 285 5.80 6.11 -6.42
CA ALA A 285 6.61 5.32 -5.49
C ALA A 285 7.25 4.08 -6.14
N GLY A 286 6.47 3.26 -6.86
CA GLY A 286 6.97 2.06 -7.53
C GLY A 286 7.84 2.30 -8.78
N GLN A 287 7.90 3.54 -9.28
CA GLN A 287 8.86 3.93 -10.32
C GLN A 287 10.17 4.46 -9.70
N ARG A 288 10.09 5.17 -8.57
CA ARG A 288 11.27 5.58 -7.80
C ARG A 288 11.99 4.37 -7.22
N TYR A 289 11.22 3.44 -6.69
CA TYR A 289 11.70 2.21 -6.07
C TYR A 289 11.24 1.02 -6.91
N PRO A 290 12.02 0.60 -7.93
CA PRO A 290 11.69 -0.58 -8.74
C PRO A 290 11.69 -1.86 -7.88
N PRO A 291 11.17 -2.99 -8.40
CA PRO A 291 10.96 -4.22 -7.62
C PRO A 291 12.18 -4.71 -6.84
N ASP A 292 13.38 -4.68 -7.43
CA ASP A 292 14.61 -5.06 -6.73
C ASP A 292 14.88 -4.18 -5.50
N GLN A 293 14.70 -2.86 -5.62
CA GLN A 293 14.89 -1.95 -4.49
C GLN A 293 13.82 -2.15 -3.42
N GLN A 294 12.58 -2.45 -3.80
CA GLN A 294 11.53 -2.80 -2.84
C GLN A 294 11.93 -4.05 -2.05
N CYS A 295 12.42 -5.11 -2.71
CA CYS A 295 12.92 -6.29 -2.01
C CYS A 295 14.13 -5.99 -1.11
N GLN A 296 15.02 -5.09 -1.53
CA GLN A 296 16.16 -4.66 -0.72
C GLN A 296 15.73 -3.85 0.52
N MET A 297 14.65 -3.10 0.45
CA MET A 297 14.09 -2.41 1.63
C MET A 297 13.54 -3.39 2.68
N ILE A 298 13.08 -4.57 2.25
CA ILE A 298 12.54 -5.61 3.14
C ILE A 298 13.68 -6.44 3.74
N TYR A 299 14.59 -6.92 2.88
CA TYR A 299 15.53 -7.99 3.23
C TYR A 299 17.02 -7.59 3.13
N GLY A 300 17.32 -6.35 2.73
CA GLY A 300 18.68 -5.86 2.53
C GLY A 300 19.23 -6.07 1.12
N LYS A 301 20.41 -5.52 0.87
CA LYS A 301 21.02 -5.35 -0.48
C LYS A 301 21.15 -6.61 -1.35
N THR A 302 21.17 -7.79 -0.75
CA THR A 302 21.33 -9.06 -1.48
C THR A 302 20.01 -9.64 -1.97
N SER A 303 18.87 -9.10 -1.54
CA SER A 303 17.56 -9.48 -2.06
C SER A 303 17.27 -8.81 -3.40
N ARG A 304 16.41 -9.45 -4.19
CA ARG A 304 15.94 -8.99 -5.50
C ARG A 304 14.53 -9.50 -5.75
N ALA A 305 13.86 -8.93 -6.75
CA ALA A 305 12.58 -9.44 -7.20
C ALA A 305 12.73 -10.82 -7.84
N CYS A 306 11.74 -11.67 -7.62
CA CYS A 306 11.68 -13.04 -8.13
C CYS A 306 10.64 -13.14 -9.24
N PRO A 307 11.02 -13.47 -10.49
CA PRO A 307 10.06 -13.62 -11.59
C PRO A 307 9.09 -14.80 -11.39
N ASP A 308 9.46 -15.79 -10.57
CA ASP A 308 8.67 -17.01 -10.37
C ASP A 308 7.38 -16.76 -9.55
N ALA A 309 7.35 -15.70 -8.75
CA ALA A 309 6.21 -15.34 -7.91
C ALA A 309 4.95 -14.95 -8.70
N GLY A 310 5.12 -14.44 -9.93
CA GLY A 310 4.01 -14.08 -10.82
C GLY A 310 3.50 -15.24 -11.69
N LYS A 311 3.96 -16.48 -11.46
CA LYS A 311 3.72 -17.64 -12.35
C LYS A 311 4.13 -17.35 -13.80
N GLY A 312 5.20 -16.57 -13.98
CA GLY A 312 5.69 -16.14 -15.29
C GLY A 312 4.92 -14.99 -15.95
N ASN A 313 3.89 -14.43 -15.30
CA ASN A 313 3.21 -13.23 -15.77
C ASN A 313 3.65 -12.01 -14.94
N LEU A 314 4.32 -11.05 -15.60
CA LEU A 314 4.77 -9.82 -14.98
C LEU A 314 3.61 -8.97 -14.42
N GLU A 315 2.42 -9.05 -15.01
CA GLU A 315 1.26 -8.27 -14.55
C GLU A 315 0.85 -8.61 -13.12
N ASN A 316 1.08 -9.86 -12.70
CA ASN A 316 0.76 -10.35 -11.36
C ASN A 316 1.61 -9.68 -10.27
N ILE A 317 2.70 -8.99 -10.60
CA ILE A 317 3.53 -8.28 -9.61
C ILE A 317 2.72 -7.30 -8.76
N CYS A 318 1.60 -6.78 -9.29
CA CYS A 318 0.74 -5.84 -8.57
C CYS A 318 0.05 -6.46 -7.35
N THR A 319 -0.07 -7.79 -7.29
CA THR A 319 -0.61 -8.51 -6.14
C THR A 319 0.41 -9.44 -5.51
N THR A 320 1.28 -10.06 -6.32
CA THR A 320 2.22 -11.11 -5.88
C THR A 320 3.68 -10.79 -6.22
N MET A 321 4.24 -9.72 -5.66
CA MET A 321 5.67 -9.41 -5.81
C MET A 321 6.51 -10.36 -4.94
N GLY A 322 7.28 -11.25 -5.57
CA GLY A 322 8.20 -12.13 -4.86
C GLY A 322 9.53 -11.46 -4.57
N CYS A 323 10.05 -11.63 -3.35
CA CYS A 323 11.39 -11.20 -2.98
C CYS A 323 12.24 -12.39 -2.55
N VAL A 324 13.40 -12.55 -3.17
CA VAL A 324 14.34 -13.66 -2.90
C VAL A 324 14.88 -13.53 -1.47
N ASN A 325 14.82 -14.63 -0.72
CA ASN A 325 15.33 -14.66 0.64
C ASN A 325 16.86 -14.54 0.64
N PRO A 326 17.45 -13.57 1.36
CA PRO A 326 18.90 -13.34 1.38
C PRO A 326 19.67 -14.49 2.03
N TYR A 327 19.06 -15.24 2.95
CA TYR A 327 19.66 -16.36 3.67
C TYR A 327 19.50 -17.69 2.94
N ASN A 328 18.43 -17.82 2.12
CA ASN A 328 18.21 -18.98 1.28
C ASN A 328 17.74 -18.55 -0.11
N GLN A 329 18.69 -18.39 -1.03
CA GLN A 329 18.44 -17.89 -2.39
C GLN A 329 17.66 -18.86 -3.29
N THR A 330 17.19 -20.01 -2.79
CA THR A 330 16.25 -20.88 -3.50
C THR A 330 14.79 -20.64 -3.11
N LEU A 331 14.52 -19.70 -2.19
CA LEU A 331 13.18 -19.36 -1.72
C LEU A 331 12.89 -17.88 -1.95
N TYR A 332 11.60 -17.58 -2.10
CA TYR A 332 11.10 -16.21 -2.11
C TYR A 332 9.88 -16.09 -1.18
N THR A 333 9.59 -14.86 -0.76
CA THR A 333 8.38 -14.52 0.00
C THR A 333 7.58 -13.49 -0.80
N ILE A 334 6.25 -13.62 -0.78
CA ILE A 334 5.36 -12.70 -1.52
C ILE A 334 5.04 -11.47 -0.67
N HIS A 335 5.08 -10.30 -1.32
CA HIS A 335 4.72 -8.98 -0.82
C HIS A 335 3.84 -8.25 -1.84
N PHE A 336 3.19 -7.16 -1.46
CA PHE A 336 2.54 -6.27 -2.42
C PHE A 336 3.58 -5.37 -3.11
N ALA A 337 3.45 -5.16 -4.41
CA ALA A 337 4.25 -4.10 -5.03
C ALA A 337 3.73 -2.71 -4.59
N ALA A 338 4.62 -1.74 -4.47
CA ALA A 338 4.24 -0.35 -4.30
C ALA A 338 3.35 0.12 -5.46
N GLU A 339 2.47 1.08 -5.19
CA GLU A 339 1.65 1.70 -6.23
C GLU A 339 2.56 2.28 -7.34
N TRP A 340 2.09 2.23 -8.57
CA TRP A 340 2.80 2.65 -9.78
C TRP A 340 4.04 1.81 -10.15
N THR A 341 4.30 0.67 -9.50
CA THR A 341 5.35 -0.28 -9.93
C THR A 341 5.10 -0.75 -11.36
N SER A 342 6.13 -0.77 -12.20
CA SER A 342 5.97 -1.28 -13.58
C SER A 342 5.61 -2.75 -13.59
N CYS A 343 4.56 -3.09 -14.34
CA CYS A 343 4.00 -4.45 -14.46
C CYS A 343 3.90 -4.92 -15.92
N GLY A 344 4.45 -4.14 -16.84
CA GLY A 344 4.48 -4.40 -18.27
C GLY A 344 4.99 -3.17 -19.02
N ASN A 345 5.32 -3.32 -20.31
CA ASN A 345 5.73 -2.19 -21.14
C ASN A 345 4.61 -1.15 -21.21
N ARG A 346 4.87 0.11 -20.80
CA ARG A 346 3.84 1.16 -20.66
C ARG A 346 2.65 0.74 -19.79
N LYS A 347 2.91 -0.08 -18.76
CA LYS A 347 1.93 -0.49 -17.75
C LYS A 347 2.47 -0.32 -16.34
N ARG A 348 1.57 -0.06 -15.39
CA ARG A 348 1.92 0.08 -13.97
C ARG A 348 0.83 -0.44 -13.05
N CYS A 349 1.21 -0.74 -11.80
CA CYS A 349 0.29 -1.11 -10.75
C CYS A 349 -0.56 0.07 -10.31
N SER A 350 -1.85 -0.16 -10.12
CA SER A 350 -2.80 0.78 -9.57
C SER A 350 -3.90 0.00 -8.87
N MET A 351 -4.04 0.15 -7.55
CA MET A 351 -5.09 -0.50 -6.77
C MET A 351 -5.15 -2.03 -7.02
N GLY A 352 -4.00 -2.70 -6.97
CA GLY A 352 -3.87 -4.15 -7.18
C GLY A 352 -3.97 -4.62 -8.63
N LYS A 353 -4.14 -3.72 -9.60
CA LYS A 353 -4.27 -4.08 -11.03
C LYS A 353 -3.11 -3.56 -11.85
N CYS A 354 -2.71 -4.34 -12.86
CA CYS A 354 -1.81 -3.87 -13.91
C CYS A 354 -2.61 -3.10 -14.97
N ILE A 355 -2.41 -1.78 -15.04
CA ILE A 355 -3.14 -0.91 -15.97
C ILE A 355 -2.18 -0.29 -16.99
N SER A 356 -2.66 -0.08 -18.22
CA SER A 356 -1.93 0.69 -19.24
C SER A 356 -1.85 2.16 -18.84
N ASP A 357 -0.67 2.75 -18.99
CA ASP A 357 -0.42 4.17 -18.73
C ASP A 357 0.71 4.65 -19.64
N THR A 358 0.45 5.71 -20.42
CA THR A 358 1.44 6.30 -21.33
C THR A 358 2.63 6.93 -20.60
N GLU A 359 2.44 7.36 -19.34
CA GLU A 359 3.52 7.88 -18.48
C GLU A 359 4.32 6.77 -17.79
N ALA A 360 3.86 5.52 -17.83
CA ALA A 360 4.65 4.42 -17.30
C ALA A 360 5.91 4.18 -18.16
N PRO A 361 7.03 3.76 -17.53
CA PRO A 361 8.27 3.47 -18.25
C PRO A 361 8.10 2.39 -19.31
N GLU A 362 8.92 2.46 -20.35
CA GLU A 362 9.17 1.32 -21.23
C GLU A 362 10.10 0.35 -20.52
N ILE A 363 9.72 -0.93 -20.50
CA ILE A 363 10.49 -2.00 -19.86
C ILE A 363 10.66 -3.16 -20.84
N GLY A 364 11.82 -3.82 -20.79
CA GLY A 364 12.13 -4.98 -21.62
C GLY A 364 11.66 -6.30 -21.00
N ASP A 365 11.74 -7.37 -21.81
CA ASP A 365 11.22 -8.71 -21.49
C ASP A 365 11.83 -9.35 -20.22
N CYS A 366 13.01 -8.90 -19.77
CA CYS A 366 13.74 -9.45 -18.62
C CYS A 366 13.72 -8.55 -17.37
N TYR A 367 12.67 -7.73 -17.20
CA TYR A 367 12.59 -6.71 -16.15
C TYR A 367 12.85 -7.24 -14.72
N LEU A 368 12.40 -8.46 -14.38
CA LEU A 368 12.60 -9.09 -13.06
C LEU A 368 13.85 -9.99 -12.98
N GLY A 369 14.61 -10.11 -14.06
CA GLY A 369 15.83 -10.89 -14.09
C GLY A 369 15.62 -12.40 -14.30
N ASP A 370 16.53 -13.19 -13.72
CA ASP A 370 16.54 -14.65 -13.86
C ASP A 370 15.65 -15.33 -12.80
N SER A 371 15.06 -16.46 -13.16
CA SER A 371 14.38 -17.40 -12.27
C SER A 371 15.33 -17.99 -11.22
N LEU A 372 14.76 -18.47 -10.12
CA LEU A 372 15.48 -19.27 -9.12
C LEU A 372 15.66 -20.73 -9.58
N ASP A 373 14.91 -21.17 -10.58
CA ASP A 373 15.03 -22.52 -11.15
C ASP A 373 16.45 -22.79 -11.65
N ARG A 374 16.94 -23.98 -11.36
CA ARG A 374 18.24 -24.44 -11.82
C ARG A 374 18.16 -25.03 -13.23
N VAL A 375 19.17 -24.74 -14.04
CA VAL A 375 19.40 -25.36 -15.34
C VAL A 375 20.53 -26.36 -15.17
N ASP A 376 20.22 -27.66 -15.29
CA ASP A 376 21.14 -28.78 -15.00
C ASP A 376 21.86 -28.67 -13.65
N GLY A 377 21.11 -28.28 -12.62
CA GLY A 377 21.64 -28.13 -11.26
C GLY A 377 22.45 -26.85 -11.04
N LEU A 378 22.63 -25.99 -12.04
CA LEU A 378 23.34 -24.72 -11.95
C LEU A 378 22.37 -23.53 -11.94
N ASN A 379 22.76 -22.43 -11.31
CA ASN A 379 22.03 -21.17 -11.46
C ASN A 379 22.25 -20.59 -12.88
N CYS A 380 21.38 -19.68 -13.30
CA CYS A 380 21.43 -19.11 -14.65
C CYS A 380 22.78 -18.49 -15.00
N SER A 381 23.36 -17.68 -14.09
CA SER A 381 24.65 -17.04 -14.35
C SER A 381 25.77 -18.04 -14.68
N ARG A 382 25.77 -19.21 -14.03
CA ARG A 382 26.77 -20.26 -14.26
C ARG A 382 26.42 -21.15 -15.44
N ALA A 383 25.16 -21.57 -15.56
CA ALA A 383 24.69 -22.43 -16.64
C ALA A 383 24.91 -21.79 -18.02
N ILE A 384 24.65 -20.48 -18.10
CA ILE A 384 24.77 -19.71 -19.34
C ILE A 384 26.24 -19.36 -19.63
N LEU A 385 27.07 -19.15 -18.61
CA LEU A 385 28.51 -19.01 -18.78
C LEU A 385 29.16 -20.30 -19.33
N ASP A 386 28.76 -21.45 -18.80
CA ASP A 386 29.33 -22.75 -19.18
C ASP A 386 28.86 -23.21 -20.58
N ALA A 387 27.64 -22.85 -20.98
CA ALA A 387 27.08 -23.21 -22.27
C ALA A 387 26.15 -22.11 -22.84
N PRO A 388 26.72 -21.05 -23.46
CA PRO A 388 25.96 -19.92 -24.02
C PRO A 388 24.87 -20.32 -25.02
N MET A 389 25.09 -21.39 -25.80
CA MET A 389 24.13 -21.90 -26.78
C MET A 389 22.79 -22.33 -26.16
N ARG A 390 22.72 -22.51 -24.84
CA ARG A 390 21.47 -22.85 -24.17
C ARG A 390 20.45 -21.71 -24.23
N CYS A 391 20.87 -20.47 -24.49
CA CYS A 391 19.98 -19.35 -24.68
C CYS A 391 19.09 -19.45 -25.94
N TYR A 392 19.35 -20.41 -26.84
CA TYR A 392 18.45 -20.72 -27.96
C TYR A 392 17.31 -21.66 -27.57
N ASP A 393 17.41 -22.36 -26.43
CA ASP A 393 16.29 -23.10 -25.88
C ASP A 393 15.31 -22.11 -25.23
N THR A 394 14.05 -22.13 -25.66
CA THR A 394 13.03 -21.18 -25.19
C THR A 394 12.78 -21.27 -23.68
N ASN A 395 12.84 -22.48 -23.10
CA ASN A 395 12.63 -22.66 -21.66
C ASN A 395 13.81 -22.09 -20.88
N VAL A 396 15.04 -22.36 -21.32
CA VAL A 396 16.24 -21.79 -20.70
C VAL A 396 16.28 -20.28 -20.87
N LYS A 397 15.94 -19.75 -22.05
CA LYS A 397 15.87 -18.31 -22.30
C LYS A 397 14.85 -17.62 -21.40
N THR A 398 13.71 -18.25 -21.14
CA THR A 398 12.67 -17.70 -20.26
C THR A 398 13.13 -17.72 -18.81
N LYS A 399 13.73 -18.82 -18.33
CA LYS A 399 14.27 -18.94 -16.96
C LYS A 399 15.48 -18.05 -16.72
N CYS A 400 16.40 -18.00 -17.68
CA CYS A 400 17.67 -17.28 -17.59
C CYS A 400 17.66 -16.00 -18.43
N CYS A 401 16.55 -15.27 -18.39
CA CYS A 401 16.29 -14.12 -19.26
C CYS A 401 17.42 -13.08 -19.24
N LYS A 402 17.82 -12.62 -18.05
CA LYS A 402 18.87 -11.60 -17.88
C LYS A 402 20.24 -12.16 -18.24
N SER A 403 20.55 -13.37 -17.81
CA SER A 403 21.81 -14.05 -18.18
C SER A 403 21.94 -14.22 -19.70
N CYS A 404 20.86 -14.58 -20.39
CA CYS A 404 20.86 -14.75 -21.84
C CYS A 404 20.91 -13.42 -22.60
N GLN A 405 20.22 -12.38 -22.15
CA GLN A 405 20.33 -11.04 -22.73
C GLN A 405 21.76 -10.51 -22.72
N GLN A 406 22.50 -10.76 -21.64
CA GLN A 406 23.90 -10.32 -21.52
C GLN A 406 24.80 -10.98 -22.57
N ILE A 407 24.56 -12.24 -22.94
CA ILE A 407 25.33 -12.93 -23.99
C ILE A 407 24.96 -12.40 -25.38
N SER A 408 23.68 -12.24 -25.68
CA SER A 408 23.24 -11.73 -26.99
C SER A 408 23.75 -10.33 -27.29
N ALA A 409 23.98 -9.50 -26.26
CA ALA A 409 24.58 -8.17 -26.42
C ALA A 409 26.08 -8.20 -26.78
N VAL A 410 26.79 -9.28 -26.48
CA VAL A 410 28.24 -9.41 -26.69
C VAL A 410 28.58 -10.01 -28.07
N ASN A 411 27.67 -10.75 -28.71
CA ASN A 411 27.93 -11.36 -30.02
C ASN A 411 26.72 -11.27 -30.99
N PRO A 412 26.57 -10.16 -31.74
CA PRO A 412 25.46 -9.95 -32.66
C PRO A 412 25.36 -10.97 -33.80
N SER A 413 26.46 -11.65 -34.10
CA SER A 413 26.61 -12.71 -35.11
C SER A 413 26.02 -14.06 -34.69
N CYS A 414 25.61 -14.19 -33.43
CA CYS A 414 24.94 -15.36 -32.86
C CYS A 414 23.41 -15.16 -32.83
N LYS A 415 22.82 -14.64 -33.92
CA LYS A 415 21.37 -14.55 -34.09
C LYS A 415 20.80 -15.73 -34.84
#